data_AF-A0A7Z9KW49-F1
#
_entry.id   AF-A0A7Z9KW49-F1
#
_cell.length_a   1.000
_cell.length_b   1.000
_cell.length_c   1.000
_cell.angle_alpha   90.00
_cell.angle_beta   90.00
_cell.angle_gamma   90.00
#
_symmetry.space_group_name_H-M   'P 1'
#
loop_
_entity.id
_entity.type
_entity.pdbx_description
1 polymer ?
#
loop_
_entity_poly.entity_id
_entity_poly.type
_entity_poly.pdbx_seq_one_letter_code
_entity_poly.pdbx_strand_id
1 'polypeptide(L)'
;MARRRKRARRRSKVFTLGVIETGTALSLITATDAAGAISQGLGGDLKGAFSSLSQNIETNKARIIGTLGAAAIAKMITAGRRPTLAKLGPIRLSL
;
A
#
# COMPACT_ATOMS: atom_id res chain seq x y z
N MET A 1 -52.08 -10.13 -15.42
CA MET A 1 -50.69 -9.64 -15.64
C MET A 1 -49.89 -9.81 -14.35
N ALA A 2 -48.92 -10.74 -14.31
CA ALA A 2 -48.11 -10.99 -13.11
C ALA A 2 -46.88 -10.07 -13.04
N ARG A 3 -46.74 -9.32 -11.95
CA ARG A 3 -45.66 -8.32 -11.75
C ARG A 3 -44.34 -9.05 -11.43
N ARG A 4 -43.43 -9.19 -12.41
CA ARG A 4 -42.08 -9.75 -12.20
C ARG A 4 -41.31 -8.93 -11.16
N ARG A 5 -40.95 -9.53 -10.01
CA ARG A 5 -40.07 -8.91 -9.00
C ARG A 5 -38.70 -8.62 -9.63
N LYS A 6 -38.27 -7.35 -9.62
CA LYS A 6 -36.92 -6.95 -10.04
C LYS A 6 -35.90 -7.67 -9.15
N ARG A 7 -35.11 -8.57 -9.74
CA ARG A 7 -34.01 -9.27 -9.06
C ARG A 7 -32.99 -8.24 -8.57
N ALA A 8 -32.61 -8.30 -7.29
CA ALA A 8 -31.64 -7.37 -6.71
C ALA A 8 -30.31 -7.45 -7.48
N ARG A 9 -29.80 -6.30 -7.94
CA ARG A 9 -28.48 -6.22 -8.58
C ARG A 9 -27.41 -6.55 -7.53
N ARG A 10 -26.57 -7.56 -7.81
CA ARG A 10 -25.41 -7.86 -6.96
C ARG A 10 -24.46 -6.66 -6.96
N ARG A 11 -24.11 -6.13 -5.78
CA ARG A 11 -23.09 -5.09 -5.66
C ARG A 11 -21.76 -5.65 -6.14
N SER A 12 -21.05 -4.91 -7.00
CA SER A 12 -19.70 -5.27 -7.41
C SER A 12 -18.79 -5.28 -6.18
N LYS A 13 -17.93 -6.29 -6.07
CA LYS A 13 -16.88 -6.32 -5.06
C LYS A 13 -15.89 -5.20 -5.38
N VAL A 14 -15.62 -4.33 -4.41
CA VAL A 14 -14.67 -3.23 -4.58
C VAL A 14 -13.62 -3.33 -3.49
N PHE A 15 -12.36 -3.28 -3.90
CA PHE A 15 -11.20 -3.23 -3.01
C PHE A 15 -10.91 -1.77 -2.67
N THR A 16 -10.77 -1.47 -1.39
CA THR A 16 -10.47 -0.11 -0.94
C THR A 16 -9.05 -0.08 -0.42
N LEU A 17 -8.22 0.80 -0.98
CA LEU A 17 -6.83 1.01 -0.58
C LEU A 17 -6.70 2.39 0.05
N GLY A 18 -6.11 2.43 1.25
CA GLY A 18 -5.74 3.68 1.91
C GLY A 18 -4.56 4.31 1.20
N VAL A 19 -4.70 5.56 0.72
CA VAL A 19 -3.67 6.26 -0.07
C VAL A 19 -2.46 6.59 0.78
N ILE A 20 -2.65 6.88 2.07
CA ILE A 20 -1.53 7.13 2.98
C ILE A 20 -0.75 5.84 3.18
N GLU A 21 -1.43 4.74 3.50
CA GLU A 21 -0.79 3.43 3.71
C GLU A 21 -0.15 2.87 2.45
N THR A 22 -0.81 3.00 1.29
CA THR A 22 -0.23 2.53 0.02
C THR A 22 0.90 3.44 -0.45
N GLY A 23 0.78 4.76 -0.31
CA GLY A 23 1.85 5.69 -0.64
C GLY A 23 3.08 5.50 0.23
N THR A 24 2.89 5.21 1.52
CA THR A 24 4.01 4.97 2.45
C THR A 24 4.62 3.61 2.22
N ALA A 25 3.83 2.57 1.97
CA ALA A 25 4.34 1.27 1.56
C ALA A 25 5.17 1.37 0.27
N LEU A 26 4.70 2.08 -0.75
CA LEU A 26 5.45 2.31 -1.99
C LEU A 26 6.75 3.07 -1.71
N SER A 27 6.69 4.14 -0.92
CA SER A 27 7.89 4.91 -0.57
C SER A 27 8.90 4.06 0.21
N LEU A 28 8.44 3.17 1.09
CA LEU A 28 9.31 2.28 1.86
C LEU A 28 9.95 1.22 0.97
N ILE A 29 9.17 0.58 0.09
CA ILE A 29 9.68 -0.40 -0.90
C ILE A 29 10.80 0.22 -1.74
N THR A 30 10.63 1.47 -2.18
CA THR A 30 11.67 2.18 -2.93
C THR A 30 12.88 2.56 -2.08
N ALA A 31 12.67 2.91 -0.80
CA ALA A 31 13.76 3.29 0.10
C ALA A 31 14.60 2.09 0.58
N THR A 32 14.04 0.89 0.57
CA THR A 32 14.73 -0.34 1.00
C THR A 32 15.29 -1.17 -0.15
N ASP A 33 15.01 -0.79 -1.40
CA ASP A 33 15.27 -1.61 -2.60
C ASP A 33 14.76 -3.05 -2.43
N ALA A 34 13.53 -3.19 -1.94
CA ALA A 34 12.95 -4.50 -1.69
C ALA A 34 12.81 -5.33 -2.98
N ALA A 35 12.67 -4.69 -4.15
CA ALA A 35 12.62 -5.37 -5.43
C ALA A 35 13.96 -6.05 -5.79
N GLY A 36 15.09 -5.38 -5.55
CA GLY A 36 16.42 -5.94 -5.71
C GLY A 36 16.65 -7.12 -4.76
N ALA A 37 16.32 -6.95 -3.47
CA ALA A 37 16.45 -8.01 -2.47
C ALA A 37 15.56 -9.23 -2.79
N ILE A 38 14.30 -9.03 -3.20
CA ILE A 38 13.42 -10.14 -3.60
C ILE A 38 13.98 -10.87 -4.82
N SER A 39 14.52 -10.15 -5.80
CA SER A 39 15.10 -10.75 -7.02
C SER A 39 16.34 -11.58 -6.68
N GLN A 40 17.20 -11.09 -5.78
CA GLN A 40 18.36 -11.83 -5.27
C GLN A 40 17.94 -13.09 -4.49
N GLY A 41 16.90 -12.98 -3.65
CA GLY A 41 16.37 -14.10 -2.90
C GLY A 41 15.75 -15.18 -3.80
N LEU A 42 15.02 -14.77 -4.85
CA LEU A 42 14.49 -15.68 -5.88
C LEU A 42 15.60 -16.34 -6.70
N GLY A 43 16.76 -15.68 -6.84
CA GLY A 43 17.97 -16.24 -7.43
C GLY A 43 18.69 -17.27 -6.54
N GLY A 44 18.19 -17.55 -5.34
CA GLY A 44 18.76 -18.54 -4.41
C GLY A 44 19.70 -17.96 -3.36
N ASP A 45 20.00 -16.65 -3.42
CA ASP A 45 20.84 -15.97 -2.42
C ASP A 45 20.00 -15.22 -1.38
N LEU A 46 19.36 -15.99 -0.51
CA LEU A 46 18.54 -15.43 0.57
C LEU A 46 19.39 -14.62 1.56
N LYS A 47 20.62 -15.04 1.83
CA LYS A 47 21.49 -14.36 2.78
C LYS A 47 21.98 -13.01 2.25
N GLY A 48 22.39 -12.96 0.98
CA GLY A 48 22.73 -11.72 0.28
C GLY A 48 21.53 -10.78 0.21
N ALA A 49 20.35 -11.30 -0.14
CA ALA A 49 19.11 -10.53 -0.14
C ALA A 49 18.81 -9.86 1.21
N PHE A 50 18.88 -10.59 2.32
CA PHE A 50 18.67 -10.04 3.65
C PHE A 50 19.77 -9.04 4.05
N SER A 51 21.03 -9.30 3.70
CA SER A 51 22.14 -8.39 3.98
C SER A 51 21.98 -7.06 3.23
N SER A 52 21.70 -7.11 1.93
CA SER A 52 21.47 -5.92 1.11
C SER A 52 20.25 -5.13 1.59
N LEU A 53 19.15 -5.82 1.92
CA LEU A 53 17.96 -5.18 2.48
C LEU A 53 18.25 -4.48 3.80
N SER A 54 18.96 -5.14 4.73
CA SER A 54 19.33 -4.57 6.03
C SER A 54 20.23 -3.35 5.87
N GLN A 55 21.23 -3.44 5.00
CA GLN A 55 22.18 -2.36 4.74
C GLN A 55 21.49 -1.13 4.11
N ASN A 56 20.53 -1.37 3.21
CA ASN A 56 19.71 -0.31 2.62
C ASN A 56 18.77 0.34 3.65
N ILE A 57 18.20 -0.45 4.57
CA ILE A 57 17.39 0.08 5.68
C ILE A 57 18.23 0.97 6.61
N GLU A 58 19.43 0.52 6.98
CA GLU A 58 20.32 1.30 7.84
C GLU A 58 20.76 2.61 7.18
N THR A 59 21.16 2.52 5.90
CA THR A 59 21.58 3.69 5.10
C THR A 59 20.45 4.70 4.95
N ASN A 60 19.21 4.23 4.78
CA ASN A 60 18.03 5.09 4.58
C ASN A 60 17.19 5.30 5.84
N LYS A 61 17.72 4.98 7.03
CA LYS A 61 16.97 4.97 8.30
C LYS A 61 16.23 6.27 8.58
N ALA A 62 16.90 7.41 8.39
CA ALA A 62 16.28 8.72 8.60
C ALA A 62 15.09 8.96 7.65
N ARG A 63 15.22 8.55 6.39
CA ARG A 63 14.15 8.66 5.39
C ARG A 63 12.97 7.75 5.72
N ILE A 64 13.24 6.50 6.12
CA ILE A 64 12.23 5.52 6.54
C ILE A 64 11.44 6.05 7.75
N ILE A 65 12.14 6.48 8.81
CA ILE A 65 11.50 7.04 10.00
C ILE A 65 10.69 8.29 9.66
N GLY A 66 11.24 9.18 8.83
CA GLY A 66 10.54 10.37 8.35
C GLY A 66 9.25 10.02 7.60
N THR A 67 9.29 9.03 6.70
CA THR A 67 8.11 8.59 5.94
C THR A 67 7.06 7.94 6.83
N LEU A 68 7.46 7.11 7.80
CA LEU A 68 6.54 6.48 8.76
C LEU A 68 5.94 7.49 9.74
N GLY A 69 6.74 8.44 10.23
CA GLY A 69 6.27 9.52 11.09
C GLY A 69 5.29 10.44 10.37
N ALA A 70 5.62 10.86 9.14
CA ALA A 70 4.72 11.64 8.30
C ALA A 70 3.42 10.86 7.98
N ALA A 71 3.51 9.55 7.73
CA ALA A 71 2.35 8.69 7.54
C ALA A 71 1.43 8.68 8.77
N ALA A 72 2.01 8.51 9.96
CA ALA A 72 1.26 8.45 11.20
C ALA A 72 0.55 9.79 11.46
N ILE A 73 1.25 10.91 11.29
CA ILE A 73 0.66 12.25 11.43
C ILE A 73 -0.45 12.45 10.39
N ALA A 74 -0.20 12.12 9.13
CA ALA A 74 -1.20 12.23 8.07
C ALA A 74 -2.42 11.36 8.37
N LYS A 75 -2.23 10.15 8.90
CA LYS A 75 -3.34 9.26 9.27
C LYS A 75 -4.13 9.80 10.45
N MET A 76 -3.47 10.40 11.44
CA MET A 76 -4.14 11.05 12.56
C MET A 76 -4.95 12.28 12.12
N ILE A 77 -4.40 13.11 11.24
CA ILE A 77 -5.11 14.29 10.69
C ILE A 77 -6.33 13.86 9.86
N THR A 78 -6.22 12.74 9.16
CA THR A 78 -7.29 12.23 8.29
C THR A 78 -8.22 11.25 8.99
N ALA A 79 -8.00 10.95 10.27
CA ALA A 79 -8.82 10.05 11.08
C ALA A 79 -10.22 10.65 11.31
N GLY A 80 -11.12 10.39 10.36
CA GLY A 80 -12.48 10.90 10.34
C GLY A 80 -12.96 11.32 8.96
N ARG A 81 -12.03 11.62 8.04
CA ARG A 81 -12.32 11.99 6.66
C ARG A 81 -11.81 10.89 5.73
N ARG A 82 -12.72 10.01 5.26
CA ARG A 82 -12.42 8.95 4.28
C ARG A 82 -13.04 9.18 2.89
N PRO A 83 -12.82 10.34 2.23
CA PRO A 83 -13.33 10.56 0.89
C PRO A 83 -12.61 9.61 -0.08
N THR A 84 -13.35 9.14 -1.08
CA THR A 84 -12.76 8.40 -2.19
C THR A 84 -12.03 9.40 -3.09
N LEU A 85 -10.70 9.28 -3.16
CA LEU A 85 -9.84 10.14 -3.97
C LEU A 85 -9.87 9.74 -5.45
N ALA A 86 -9.86 8.44 -5.74
CA ALA A 86 -9.91 7.95 -7.10
C ALA A 86 -10.54 6.56 -7.19
N LYS A 87 -11.00 6.19 -8.39
CA LYS A 87 -11.52 4.86 -8.72
C LYS A 87 -10.81 4.33 -9.94
N LEU A 88 -10.21 3.15 -9.82
CA LEU A 88 -9.56 2.40 -10.89
C LEU A 88 -10.31 1.07 -11.03
N GLY A 89 -11.41 1.07 -11.78
CA GLY A 89 -12.28 -0.09 -11.96
C GLY A 89 -12.80 -0.63 -10.61
N PRO A 90 -12.45 -1.88 -10.22
CA PRO A 90 -12.84 -2.46 -8.93
C PRO A 90 -12.01 -1.97 -7.75
N ILE A 91 -11.06 -1.04 -7.94
CA ILE A 91 -10.19 -0.50 -6.89
C ILE A 91 -10.63 0.93 -6.55
N ARG A 92 -10.81 1.22 -5.27
CA ARG A 92 -11.10 2.53 -4.70
C ARG A 92 -9.89 3.00 -3.90
N LEU A 93 -9.41 4.19 -4.20
CA LEU A 93 -8.40 4.87 -3.40
C LEU A 93 -9.11 5.80 -2.42
N SER A 94 -8.86 5.66 -1.12
CA SER A 94 -9.43 6.48 -0.05
C SER A 94 -8.35 7.05 0.84
N LEU A 95 -8.61 8.20 1.47
CA LEU A 95 -7.78 8.69 2.58
C LEU A 95 -7.91 7.81 3.84
#